data_AF-A0A928VF11-F1
#
_entry.id   AF-A0A928VF11-F1
#
_cell.length_a   1.000
_cell.length_b   1.000
_cell.length_c   1.000
_cell.angle_alpha   90.00
_cell.angle_beta   90.00
_cell.angle_gamma   90.00
#
_symmetry.space_group_name_H-M   'P 1'
#
loop_
_entity.id
_entity.type
_entity.pdbx_description
1 polymer ?
#
loop_
_entity_poly.entity_id
_entity_poly.type
_entity_poly.pdbx_seq_one_letter_code
_entity_poly.pdbx_strand_id
1 'polypeptide(L)'
;MTALVYVVRQFRQEKSQHVIVQQRLKESREAEQISEEMIRQLEKEIHQLNQDKELLKQQSERLYTEIETEIEVETKALQEQVKQLENRIQQLEQTNRQLTQENQDLKNIKPVETKLAVPEQDGAIILTACERDFYPNERGEILIEVLKDSLRNVRENSRRQHIIADIVANNAFESKREKIKAELHELFRDYRDMSRSTRKSLERMGFEIVSENNHYKLIFQKDNRYMVAFAKTTSDWRAGRNIVGHISNLLL
;
A
#
# COMPACT_ATOMS: atom_id res chain seq x y z
N MET A 1 -66.17 102.48 -16.74
CA MET A 1 -66.18 101.28 -15.87
C MET A 1 -65.41 100.08 -16.43
N THR A 2 -65.06 100.04 -17.71
CA THR A 2 -64.36 98.89 -18.36
C THR A 2 -62.86 98.78 -18.03
N ALA A 3 -62.14 99.89 -17.91
CA ALA A 3 -60.71 99.88 -17.61
C ALA A 3 -60.39 99.33 -16.20
N LEU A 4 -61.21 99.65 -15.19
CA LEU A 4 -61.01 99.21 -13.80
C LEU A 4 -61.18 97.69 -13.66
N VAL A 5 -62.17 97.10 -14.34
CA VAL A 5 -62.43 95.65 -14.35
C VAL A 5 -61.29 94.88 -15.02
N TYR A 6 -60.72 95.43 -16.09
CA TYR A 6 -59.57 94.85 -16.78
C TYR A 6 -58.32 94.83 -15.87
N VAL A 7 -58.02 95.95 -15.21
CA VAL A 7 -56.88 96.06 -14.27
C VAL A 7 -57.03 95.10 -13.09
N VAL A 8 -58.23 94.97 -12.50
CA VAL A 8 -58.48 94.03 -11.40
C VAL A 8 -58.34 92.57 -11.84
N ARG A 9 -58.76 92.23 -13.07
CA ARG A 9 -58.60 90.88 -13.62
C ARG A 9 -57.14 90.54 -13.90
N GLN A 10 -56.37 91.48 -14.47
CA GLN A 10 -54.93 91.35 -14.67
C GLN A 10 -54.20 91.16 -13.34
N PHE A 11 -54.50 91.99 -12.34
CA PHE A 11 -53.89 91.88 -11.02
C PHE A 11 -54.21 90.56 -10.30
N ARG A 12 -55.43 90.03 -10.46
CA ARG A 12 -55.79 88.68 -9.96
C ARG A 12 -55.04 87.58 -10.69
N GLN A 13 -54.86 87.71 -12.01
CA GLN A 13 -54.10 86.76 -12.82
C GLN A 13 -52.62 86.78 -12.45
N GLU A 14 -52.02 87.95 -12.26
CA GLU A 14 -50.64 88.11 -11.78
C GLU A 14 -50.45 87.52 -10.37
N LYS A 15 -51.39 87.76 -9.45
CA LYS A 15 -51.37 87.12 -8.12
C LYS A 15 -51.46 85.60 -8.20
N SER A 16 -52.32 85.07 -9.07
CA SER A 16 -52.44 83.62 -9.28
C SER A 16 -51.17 83.01 -9.87
N GLN A 17 -50.55 83.68 -10.84
CA GLN A 17 -49.28 83.25 -11.41
C GLN A 17 -48.14 83.32 -10.38
N HIS A 18 -48.11 84.37 -9.56
CA HIS A 18 -47.13 84.49 -8.48
C HIS A 18 -47.25 83.33 -7.49
N VAL A 19 -48.47 82.93 -7.09
CA VAL A 19 -48.67 81.77 -6.20
C VAL A 19 -48.16 80.46 -6.83
N ILE A 20 -48.44 80.23 -8.12
CA ILE A 20 -47.96 79.04 -8.84
C ILE A 20 -46.42 79.03 -8.92
N VAL A 21 -45.81 80.19 -9.20
CA VAL A 21 -44.35 80.32 -9.26
C VAL A 21 -43.72 80.05 -7.90
N GLN A 22 -44.30 80.57 -6.81
CA GLN A 22 -43.82 80.31 -5.44
C GLN A 22 -43.95 78.83 -5.05
N GLN A 23 -45.04 78.16 -5.44
CA GLN A 23 -45.24 76.73 -5.20
C GLN A 23 -44.20 75.88 -5.95
N ARG A 24 -43.97 76.17 -7.24
CA ARG A 24 -42.93 75.48 -8.04
C ARG A 24 -41.52 75.72 -7.51
N LEU A 25 -41.23 76.93 -7.02
CA LEU A 25 -39.97 77.25 -6.35
C LEU A 25 -39.78 76.42 -5.08
N LYS A 26 -40.85 76.19 -4.31
CA LYS A 26 -40.81 75.35 -3.11
C LYS A 26 -40.56 73.88 -3.47
N GLU A 27 -41.30 73.34 -4.44
CA GLU A 27 -41.12 71.96 -4.93
C GLU A 27 -39.71 71.75 -5.52
N SER A 28 -39.17 72.73 -6.25
CA SER A 28 -37.80 72.69 -6.78
C SER A 28 -36.76 72.63 -5.66
N ARG A 29 -36.93 73.42 -4.58
CA ARG A 29 -36.03 73.42 -3.43
C ARG A 29 -36.09 72.10 -2.65
N GLU A 30 -37.28 71.53 -2.48
CA GLU A 30 -37.46 70.22 -1.84
C GLU A 30 -36.81 69.11 -2.68
N ALA A 31 -36.96 69.15 -4.00
CA ALA A 31 -36.30 68.21 -4.92
C ALA A 31 -34.76 68.36 -4.89
N GLU A 32 -34.25 69.59 -4.84
CA GLU A 32 -32.81 69.87 -4.67
C GLU A 32 -32.28 69.29 -3.35
N GLN A 33 -32.99 69.49 -2.24
CA GLN A 33 -32.59 68.94 -0.94
C GLN A 33 -32.53 67.41 -0.95
N ILE A 34 -33.54 66.74 -1.51
CA ILE A 34 -33.56 65.28 -1.62
C ILE A 34 -32.41 64.78 -2.51
N SER A 35 -32.13 65.48 -3.61
CA SER A 35 -31.01 65.15 -4.49
C SER A 35 -29.67 65.32 -3.79
N GLU A 36 -29.47 66.38 -3.01
CA GLU A 36 -28.25 66.60 -2.24
C GLU A 36 -28.06 65.54 -1.15
N GLU A 37 -29.12 65.14 -0.47
CA GLU A 37 -29.07 64.05 0.52
C GLU A 37 -28.71 62.71 -0.13
N MET A 38 -29.28 62.41 -1.31
CA MET A 38 -28.97 61.20 -2.07
C MET A 38 -27.53 61.20 -2.57
N ILE A 39 -27.02 62.33 -3.07
CA ILE A 39 -25.61 62.49 -3.46
C ILE A 39 -24.69 62.24 -2.25
N ARG A 40 -24.99 62.82 -1.08
CA ARG A 40 -24.21 62.60 0.14
C ARG A 40 -24.21 61.14 0.60
N GLN A 41 -25.31 60.41 0.42
CA GLN A 41 -25.37 58.99 0.72
C GLN A 41 -24.49 58.18 -0.24
N LEU A 42 -24.59 58.46 -1.54
CA LEU A 42 -23.76 57.82 -2.56
C LEU A 42 -22.27 58.09 -2.36
N GLU A 43 -21.89 59.32 -1.98
CA GLU A 43 -20.49 59.67 -1.67
C GLU A 43 -19.94 58.86 -0.50
N LYS A 44 -20.75 58.66 0.56
CA LYS A 44 -20.37 57.79 1.69
C LYS A 44 -20.21 56.34 1.26
N GLU A 45 -21.13 55.84 0.44
CA GLU A 45 -21.07 54.46 -0.06
C GLU A 45 -19.86 54.24 -0.96
N ILE A 46 -19.56 55.18 -1.87
CA ILE A 46 -18.34 55.15 -2.69
C ILE A 46 -17.09 55.17 -1.81
N HIS A 47 -17.08 55.99 -0.75
CA HIS A 47 -15.95 56.02 0.17
C HIS A 47 -15.74 54.67 0.86
N GLN A 48 -16.82 54.05 1.35
CA GLN A 48 -16.76 52.72 1.98
C GLN A 48 -16.28 51.66 0.98
N LEU A 49 -16.86 51.62 -0.22
CA LEU A 49 -16.47 50.67 -1.26
C LEU A 49 -14.99 50.80 -1.65
N ASN A 50 -14.44 52.02 -1.67
CA ASN A 50 -13.02 52.24 -1.92
C ASN A 50 -12.13 51.71 -0.79
N GLN A 51 -12.55 51.87 0.48
CA GLN A 51 -11.83 51.28 1.62
C GLN A 51 -11.84 49.76 1.57
N ASP A 52 -13.01 49.16 1.31
CA ASP A 52 -13.18 47.71 1.23
C ASP A 52 -12.37 47.12 0.08
N LYS A 53 -12.36 47.80 -1.08
CA LYS A 53 -11.53 47.43 -2.23
C LYS A 53 -10.04 47.42 -1.89
N GLU A 54 -9.56 48.43 -1.17
CA GLU A 54 -8.15 48.50 -0.78
C GLU A 54 -7.79 47.41 0.23
N LEU A 55 -8.69 47.12 1.18
CA LEU A 55 -8.50 46.02 2.13
C LEU A 55 -8.45 44.66 1.42
N LEU A 56 -9.40 44.41 0.51
CA LEU A 56 -9.43 43.20 -0.32
C LEU A 56 -8.15 43.04 -1.14
N LYS A 57 -7.65 44.13 -1.72
CA LYS A 57 -6.39 44.14 -2.46
C LYS A 57 -5.23 43.72 -1.57
N GLN A 58 -5.09 44.33 -0.40
CA GLN A 58 -4.02 43.98 0.56
C GLN A 58 -4.13 42.53 1.05
N GLN A 59 -5.34 42.03 1.29
CA GLN A 59 -5.57 40.63 1.66
C GLN A 59 -5.17 39.67 0.53
N SER A 60 -5.54 40.01 -0.72
CA SER A 60 -5.16 39.20 -1.87
C SER A 60 -3.64 39.14 -2.05
N GLU A 61 -2.94 40.28 -1.94
CA GLU A 61 -1.48 40.35 -2.05
C GLU A 61 -0.80 39.49 -0.96
N ARG A 62 -1.29 39.53 0.28
CA ARG A 62 -0.79 38.67 1.36
C ARG A 62 -0.97 37.19 1.06
N LEU A 63 -2.16 36.79 0.63
CA LEU A 63 -2.45 35.40 0.28
C LEU A 63 -1.56 34.92 -0.88
N TYR A 64 -1.35 35.75 -1.90
CA TYR A 64 -0.43 35.43 -3.00
C TYR A 64 0.99 35.21 -2.47
N THR A 65 1.50 36.09 -1.62
CA THR A 65 2.86 35.93 -1.07
C THR A 65 2.98 34.69 -0.18
N GLU A 66 1.96 34.36 0.60
CA GLU A 66 1.97 33.18 1.47
C GLU A 66 1.98 31.90 0.63
N ILE A 67 1.11 31.81 -0.38
CA ILE A 67 1.07 30.69 -1.33
C ILE A 67 2.41 30.55 -2.07
N GLU A 68 3.00 31.65 -2.53
CA GLU A 68 4.32 31.62 -3.19
C GLU A 68 5.40 31.05 -2.26
N THR A 69 5.44 31.48 -1.00
CA THR A 69 6.41 30.96 -0.03
C THR A 69 6.18 29.48 0.29
N GLU A 70 4.94 29.03 0.39
CA GLU A 70 4.61 27.63 0.66
C GLU A 70 5.01 26.74 -0.51
N ILE A 71 4.69 27.17 -1.75
CA ILE A 71 5.12 26.48 -2.98
C ILE A 71 6.64 26.40 -3.05
N GLU A 72 7.37 27.46 -2.71
CA GLU A 72 8.84 27.44 -2.72
C GLU A 72 9.41 26.43 -1.70
N VAL A 73 8.86 26.39 -0.49
CA VAL A 73 9.30 25.45 0.56
C VAL A 73 9.02 24.02 0.15
N GLU A 74 7.82 23.73 -0.35
CA GLU A 74 7.42 22.40 -0.80
C GLU A 74 8.26 21.95 -2.00
N THR A 75 8.49 22.84 -2.97
CA THR A 75 9.33 22.56 -4.13
C THR A 75 10.77 22.22 -3.72
N LYS A 76 11.36 22.97 -2.79
CA LYS A 76 12.70 22.68 -2.25
C LYS A 76 12.75 21.33 -1.53
N ALA A 77 11.73 21.02 -0.73
CA ALA A 77 11.64 19.75 -0.03
C ALA A 77 11.53 18.56 -1.01
N LEU A 78 10.68 18.68 -2.03
CA LEU A 78 10.54 17.66 -3.08
C LEU A 78 11.83 17.47 -3.88
N GLN A 79 12.53 18.56 -4.23
CA GLN A 79 13.82 18.49 -4.92
C GLN A 79 14.87 17.72 -4.11
N GLU A 80 14.94 17.96 -2.80
CA GLU A 80 15.86 17.22 -1.91
C GLU A 80 15.48 15.73 -1.82
N GLN A 81 14.19 15.40 -1.74
CA GLN A 81 13.74 14.01 -1.75
C GLN A 81 14.10 13.29 -3.06
N VAL A 82 13.89 13.94 -4.21
CA VAL A 82 14.29 13.39 -5.51
C VAL A 82 15.78 13.11 -5.54
N LYS A 83 16.62 14.05 -5.09
CA LYS A 83 18.07 13.88 -5.01
C LYS A 83 18.49 12.72 -4.11
N GLN A 84 17.82 12.54 -2.97
CA GLN A 84 18.07 11.40 -2.07
C GLN A 84 17.70 10.06 -2.72
N LEU A 85 16.57 10.00 -3.43
CA LEU A 85 16.15 8.81 -4.17
C LEU A 85 17.10 8.49 -5.32
N GLU A 86 17.57 9.48 -6.07
CA GLU A 86 18.56 9.31 -7.13
C GLU A 86 19.88 8.72 -6.59
N ASN A 87 20.39 9.28 -5.49
CA ASN A 87 21.57 8.74 -4.81
C ASN A 87 21.36 7.29 -4.37
N ARG A 88 20.16 6.96 -3.87
CA ARG A 88 19.83 5.59 -3.45
C ARG A 88 19.75 4.64 -4.62
N ILE A 89 19.18 5.05 -5.75
CA ILE A 89 19.14 4.28 -6.99
C ILE A 89 20.56 4.02 -7.46
N GLN A 90 21.43 5.03 -7.51
CA GLN A 90 22.83 4.85 -7.91
C GLN A 90 23.59 3.87 -7.02
N GLN A 91 23.39 3.95 -5.70
CA GLN A 91 23.97 2.97 -4.76
C GLN A 91 23.46 1.56 -5.02
N LEU A 92 22.15 1.39 -5.21
CA LEU A 92 21.54 0.09 -5.51
C LEU A 92 22.00 -0.46 -6.86
N GLU A 93 22.16 0.38 -7.87
CA GLU A 93 22.72 -0.03 -9.16
C GLU A 93 24.18 -0.46 -9.03
N GLN A 94 24.97 0.26 -8.23
CA GLN A 94 26.37 -0.12 -7.98
C GLN A 94 26.45 -1.45 -7.25
N THR A 95 25.67 -1.67 -6.19
CA THR A 95 25.65 -2.96 -5.48
C THR A 95 25.11 -4.08 -6.35
N ASN A 96 24.09 -3.82 -7.17
CA ASN A 96 23.56 -4.82 -8.07
C ASN A 96 24.56 -5.17 -9.18
N ARG A 97 25.31 -4.20 -9.70
CA ARG A 97 26.46 -4.46 -10.61
C ARG A 97 27.52 -5.32 -9.93
N GLN A 98 27.90 -4.98 -8.70
CA GLN A 98 28.88 -5.76 -7.92
C GLN A 98 28.41 -7.19 -7.68
N LEU A 99 27.18 -7.39 -7.21
CA LEU A 99 26.61 -8.72 -7.00
C LEU A 99 26.41 -9.48 -8.31
N THR A 100 26.09 -8.80 -9.40
CA THR A 100 25.99 -9.43 -10.73
C THR A 100 27.36 -9.90 -11.20
N GLN A 101 28.39 -9.07 -11.02
CA GLN A 101 29.76 -9.43 -11.33
C GLN A 101 30.23 -10.58 -10.43
N GLU A 102 30.00 -10.52 -9.12
CA GLU A 102 30.34 -11.61 -8.19
C GLU A 102 29.59 -12.90 -8.57
N ASN A 103 28.31 -12.82 -8.94
CA ASN A 103 27.57 -13.97 -9.45
C ASN A 103 28.13 -14.50 -10.77
N GLN A 104 28.62 -13.64 -11.66
CA GLN A 104 29.29 -14.04 -12.90
C GLN A 104 30.64 -14.68 -12.61
N ASP A 105 31.44 -14.11 -11.70
CA ASP A 105 32.72 -14.65 -11.25
C ASP A 105 32.52 -15.99 -10.55
N LEU A 106 31.52 -16.11 -9.67
CA LEU A 106 31.11 -17.39 -9.08
C LEU A 106 30.59 -18.36 -10.13
N LYS A 107 29.85 -17.91 -11.15
CA LYS A 107 29.45 -18.74 -12.30
C LYS A 107 30.61 -19.13 -13.21
N ASN A 108 31.70 -18.35 -13.22
CA ASN A 108 32.95 -18.57 -13.96
C ASN A 108 33.99 -19.37 -13.16
N ILE A 109 33.82 -19.46 -11.83
CA ILE A 109 34.41 -20.45 -10.94
C ILE A 109 33.58 -21.76 -10.96
N LYS A 110 32.26 -21.67 -11.13
CA LYS A 110 31.31 -22.80 -11.29
C LYS A 110 30.95 -23.27 -12.72
N PRO A 111 31.59 -22.86 -13.84
CA PRO A 111 31.31 -23.44 -15.15
C PRO A 111 32.09 -24.76 -15.29
N VAL A 112 32.70 -25.24 -14.21
CA VAL A 112 33.15 -26.62 -14.03
C VAL A 112 31.95 -27.57 -13.85
N GLU A 113 30.72 -27.08 -13.65
CA GLU A 113 29.56 -27.95 -13.45
C GLU A 113 28.70 -28.21 -14.71
N THR A 114 28.94 -27.55 -15.85
CA THR A 114 28.17 -27.81 -17.10
C THR A 114 28.92 -28.59 -18.17
N LYS A 115 30.17 -28.96 -17.89
CA LYS A 115 30.82 -30.12 -18.50
C LYS A 115 31.47 -30.86 -17.36
N LEU A 116 30.71 -31.77 -16.77
CA LEU A 116 31.23 -32.89 -15.99
C LEU A 116 32.13 -33.76 -16.88
N ALA A 117 33.28 -33.23 -17.28
CA ALA A 117 34.52 -33.97 -17.17
C ALA A 117 34.83 -33.99 -15.67
N VAL A 118 34.05 -34.78 -14.92
CA VAL A 118 34.53 -35.30 -13.66
C VAL A 118 35.83 -36.00 -14.06
N PRO A 119 37.01 -35.65 -13.49
CA PRO A 119 38.07 -36.65 -13.50
C PRO A 119 37.43 -37.93 -12.98
N GLU A 120 37.73 -39.10 -13.53
CA GLU A 120 37.20 -40.39 -13.07
C GLU A 120 37.46 -40.55 -11.55
N GLN A 121 36.62 -39.92 -10.75
CA GLN A 121 36.48 -40.08 -9.32
C GLN A 121 35.61 -41.31 -9.27
N ASP A 122 36.29 -42.44 -9.29
CA ASP A 122 35.73 -43.77 -9.16
C ASP A 122 34.66 -43.72 -8.03
N GLY A 123 33.37 -43.71 -8.39
CA GLY A 123 32.26 -43.69 -7.42
C GLY A 123 31.25 -42.52 -7.45
N ALA A 124 31.29 -41.57 -8.37
CA ALA A 124 30.23 -40.53 -8.47
C ALA A 124 28.88 -41.11 -8.93
N ILE A 125 27.80 -40.86 -8.17
CA ILE A 125 26.41 -41.24 -8.52
C ILE A 125 25.61 -39.98 -8.83
N ILE A 126 25.08 -39.87 -10.04
CA ILE A 126 24.25 -38.72 -10.47
C ILE A 126 22.79 -39.17 -10.55
N LEU A 127 21.93 -38.50 -9.78
CA LEU A 127 20.48 -38.72 -9.78
C LEU A 127 19.80 -37.51 -10.42
N THR A 128 19.00 -37.76 -11.45
CA THR A 128 18.21 -36.71 -12.13
C THR A 128 16.77 -36.76 -11.66
N ALA A 129 16.20 -35.61 -11.31
CA ALA A 129 14.82 -35.47 -10.87
C ALA A 129 14.21 -34.18 -11.42
N CYS A 130 12.97 -34.27 -11.90
CA CYS A 130 12.24 -33.13 -12.48
C CYS A 130 11.32 -32.42 -11.47
N GLU A 131 11.00 -33.06 -10.34
CA GLU A 131 10.22 -32.42 -9.29
C GLU A 131 11.01 -31.31 -8.60
N ARG A 132 10.28 -30.28 -8.18
CA ARG A 132 10.85 -29.08 -7.55
C ARG A 132 10.95 -29.26 -6.04
N ASP A 133 12.02 -28.75 -5.44
CA ASP A 133 12.14 -28.62 -3.99
C ASP A 133 11.30 -27.42 -3.48
N PHE A 134 10.41 -27.67 -2.53
CA PHE A 134 9.65 -26.67 -1.77
C PHE A 134 10.48 -26.02 -0.65
N TYR A 135 11.45 -26.75 -0.12
CA TYR A 135 12.44 -26.24 0.83
C TYR A 135 13.84 -26.74 0.46
N PRO A 136 14.92 -26.02 0.84
CA PRO A 136 16.27 -26.38 0.45
C PRO A 136 16.62 -27.84 0.76
N ASN A 137 17.08 -28.55 -0.27
CA ASN A 137 17.50 -29.96 -0.23
C ASN A 137 16.38 -30.98 0.06
N GLU A 138 15.10 -30.65 -0.14
CA GLU A 138 13.97 -31.57 0.13
C GLU A 138 14.11 -32.96 -0.50
N ARG A 139 14.33 -33.05 -1.82
CA ARG A 139 14.50 -34.34 -2.51
C ARG A 139 15.67 -35.14 -1.95
N GLY A 140 16.76 -34.46 -1.60
CA GLY A 140 17.95 -35.07 -1.00
C GLY A 140 17.67 -35.60 0.39
N GLU A 141 16.95 -34.83 1.21
CA GLU A 141 16.54 -35.22 2.56
C GLU A 141 15.67 -36.48 2.53
N ILE A 142 14.64 -36.50 1.66
CA ILE A 142 13.75 -37.66 1.47
C ILE A 142 14.55 -38.89 1.03
N LEU A 143 15.47 -38.74 0.07
CA LEU A 143 16.29 -39.85 -0.39
C LEU A 143 17.16 -40.44 0.74
N ILE A 144 17.81 -39.58 1.53
CA ILE A 144 18.64 -40.01 2.65
C ILE A 144 17.81 -40.67 3.75
N GLU A 145 16.59 -40.22 4.00
CA GLU A 145 15.66 -40.87 4.92
C GLU A 145 15.29 -42.29 4.45
N VAL A 146 14.96 -42.46 3.16
CA VAL A 146 14.70 -43.79 2.57
C VAL A 146 15.92 -44.71 2.71
N LEU A 147 17.12 -44.18 2.51
CA LEU A 147 18.36 -44.93 2.70
C LEU A 147 18.59 -45.31 4.17
N LYS A 148 18.35 -44.38 5.10
CA LYS A 148 18.40 -44.64 6.56
C LYS A 148 17.41 -45.73 6.97
N ASP A 149 16.19 -45.70 6.44
CA ASP A 149 15.18 -46.72 6.71
C ASP A 149 15.56 -48.08 6.15
N SER A 150 16.20 -48.09 4.98
CA SER A 150 16.72 -49.32 4.40
C SER A 150 17.81 -49.97 5.27
N LEU A 151 18.62 -49.18 6.00
CA LEU A 151 19.65 -49.72 6.91
C LEU A 151 19.06 -50.56 8.05
N ARG A 152 17.81 -50.31 8.47
CA ARG A 152 17.16 -51.05 9.57
C ARG A 152 16.99 -52.54 9.29
N ASN A 153 16.88 -52.90 8.00
CA ASN A 153 16.60 -54.27 7.56
C ASN A 153 17.78 -54.93 6.82
N VAL A 154 18.94 -54.27 6.79
CA VAL A 154 20.14 -54.78 6.11
C VAL A 154 20.95 -55.65 7.06
N ARG A 155 21.50 -56.76 6.54
CA ARG A 155 22.41 -57.63 7.28
C ARG A 155 23.63 -56.84 7.76
N GLU A 156 23.96 -56.98 9.04
CA GLU A 156 25.15 -56.39 9.64
C GLU A 156 26.44 -56.85 8.95
N ASN A 157 27.42 -55.93 8.86
CA ASN A 157 28.72 -56.09 8.22
C ASN A 157 28.65 -56.52 6.74
N SER A 158 27.55 -56.23 6.05
CA SER A 158 27.42 -56.51 4.62
C SER A 158 27.93 -55.33 3.76
N ARG A 159 28.38 -55.63 2.54
CA ARG A 159 28.77 -54.58 1.58
C ARG A 159 27.64 -53.59 1.32
N ARG A 160 26.40 -54.07 1.30
CA ARG A 160 25.21 -53.23 1.17
C ARG A 160 25.10 -52.24 2.34
N GLN A 161 25.31 -52.70 3.58
CA GLN A 161 25.31 -51.82 4.74
C GLN A 161 26.42 -50.77 4.63
N HIS A 162 27.64 -51.18 4.28
CA HIS A 162 28.77 -50.27 4.16
C HIS A 162 28.53 -49.16 3.14
N ILE A 163 28.00 -49.50 1.95
CA ILE A 163 27.70 -48.51 0.90
C ILE A 163 26.60 -47.54 1.36
N ILE A 164 25.50 -48.07 1.91
CA ILE A 164 24.38 -47.21 2.31
C ILE A 164 24.77 -46.31 3.49
N ALA A 165 25.51 -46.84 4.46
CA ALA A 165 26.01 -46.06 5.59
C ALA A 165 26.98 -44.96 5.15
N ASP A 166 27.85 -45.24 4.20
CA ASP A 166 28.78 -44.26 3.62
C ASP A 166 28.04 -43.14 2.88
N ILE A 167 27.04 -43.47 2.05
CA ILE A 167 26.20 -42.46 1.37
C ILE A 167 25.47 -41.59 2.40
N VAL A 168 24.87 -42.20 3.44
CA VAL A 168 24.15 -41.46 4.48
C VAL A 168 25.08 -40.55 5.28
N ALA A 169 26.29 -41.00 5.61
CA ALA A 169 27.26 -40.23 6.39
C ALA A 169 27.79 -39.00 5.63
N ASN A 170 28.01 -39.13 4.32
CA ASN A 170 28.57 -38.05 3.50
C ASN A 170 27.52 -37.06 2.96
N ASN A 171 26.22 -37.33 3.16
CA ASN A 171 25.13 -36.53 2.60
C ASN A 171 24.12 -36.10 3.69
N ALA A 172 24.62 -35.71 4.86
CA ALA A 172 23.76 -35.25 5.94
C ALA A 172 23.17 -33.86 5.63
N PHE A 173 21.85 -33.75 5.67
CA PHE A 173 21.11 -32.50 5.54
C PHE A 173 20.53 -32.08 6.89
N GLU A 174 20.42 -30.77 7.11
CA GLU A 174 19.63 -30.24 8.23
C GLU A 174 18.14 -30.49 7.97
N SER A 175 17.47 -31.22 8.86
CA SER A 175 16.08 -31.61 8.63
C SER A 175 15.13 -30.41 8.78
N LYS A 176 14.74 -29.80 7.66
CA LYS A 176 13.67 -28.80 7.65
C LYS A 176 12.31 -29.46 7.80
N ARG A 177 12.18 -30.70 7.32
CA ARG A 177 10.98 -31.52 7.47
C ARG A 177 10.59 -31.72 8.94
N GLU A 178 11.55 -32.11 9.79
CA GLU A 178 11.32 -32.29 11.22
C GLU A 178 10.93 -30.99 11.93
N LYS A 179 11.52 -29.86 11.52
CA LYS A 179 11.15 -28.53 12.03
C LYS A 179 9.71 -28.17 11.66
N ILE A 180 9.32 -28.35 10.40
CA ILE A 180 7.94 -28.13 9.93
C ILE A 180 6.98 -29.01 10.72
N LYS A 181 7.31 -30.29 10.91
CA LYS A 181 6.50 -31.22 11.71
C LYS A 181 6.33 -30.75 13.16
N ALA A 182 7.43 -30.36 13.80
CA ALA A 182 7.42 -29.88 15.18
C ALA A 182 6.59 -28.59 15.32
N GLU A 183 6.76 -27.64 14.40
CA GLU A 183 5.98 -26.40 14.37
C GLU A 183 4.48 -26.67 14.15
N LEU A 184 4.11 -27.61 13.27
CA LEU A 184 2.72 -28.03 13.09
C LEU A 184 2.15 -28.68 14.37
N HIS A 185 2.92 -29.56 15.02
CA HIS A 185 2.49 -30.18 16.28
C HIS A 185 2.24 -29.16 17.39
N GLU A 186 3.11 -28.15 17.50
CA GLU A 186 2.94 -27.08 18.49
C GLU A 186 1.72 -26.21 18.15
N LEU A 187 1.56 -25.84 16.86
CA LEU A 187 0.48 -24.99 16.40
C LEU A 187 -0.90 -25.61 16.60
N PHE A 188 -1.00 -26.93 16.43
CA PHE A 188 -2.26 -27.67 16.54
C PHE A 188 -2.45 -28.39 17.87
N ARG A 189 -1.54 -28.25 18.85
CA ARG A 189 -1.62 -28.96 20.14
C ARG A 189 -2.97 -28.75 20.85
N ASP A 190 -3.41 -27.49 20.93
CA ASP A 190 -4.65 -27.06 21.57
C ASP A 190 -5.62 -26.39 20.59
N TYR A 191 -5.60 -26.86 19.33
CA TYR A 191 -6.42 -26.27 18.27
C TYR A 191 -7.92 -26.46 18.55
N ARG A 192 -8.65 -25.34 18.61
CA ARG A 192 -10.11 -25.30 18.75
C ARG A 192 -10.80 -24.57 17.61
N ASP A 193 -10.15 -23.55 17.07
CA ASP A 193 -10.66 -22.70 15.99
C ASP A 193 -9.49 -22.04 15.24
N MET A 194 -9.74 -21.57 14.02
CA MET A 194 -8.77 -20.87 13.18
C MET A 194 -8.57 -19.41 13.60
N SER A 195 -7.82 -19.24 14.70
CA SER A 195 -7.45 -17.91 15.20
C SER A 195 -6.57 -17.14 14.21
N ARG A 196 -6.51 -15.80 14.37
CA ARG A 196 -5.65 -14.94 13.54
C ARG A 196 -4.16 -15.30 13.66
N SER A 197 -3.69 -15.71 14.84
CA SER A 197 -2.31 -16.15 15.04
C SER A 197 -2.06 -17.49 14.35
N THR A 198 -3.00 -18.44 14.45
CA THR A 198 -2.89 -19.74 13.76
C THR A 198 -2.79 -19.56 12.25
N ARG A 199 -3.66 -18.72 11.66
CA ARG A 199 -3.62 -18.38 10.24
C ARG A 199 -2.25 -17.82 9.83
N LYS A 200 -1.74 -16.82 10.55
CA LYS A 200 -0.45 -16.19 10.24
C LYS A 200 0.73 -17.18 10.33
N SER A 201 0.70 -18.09 11.32
CA SER A 201 1.72 -19.12 11.46
C SER A 201 1.70 -20.11 10.30
N LEU A 202 0.52 -20.56 9.85
CA LEU A 202 0.36 -21.42 8.68
C LEU A 202 0.84 -20.75 7.39
N GLU A 203 0.46 -19.49 7.18
CA GLU A 203 0.92 -18.69 6.02
C GLU A 203 2.45 -18.57 5.99
N ARG A 204 3.08 -18.35 7.15
CA ARG A 204 4.55 -18.30 7.27
C ARG A 204 5.22 -19.64 6.94
N MET A 205 4.56 -20.75 7.24
CA MET A 205 5.05 -22.10 6.88
C MET A 205 4.81 -22.45 5.39
N GLY A 206 4.17 -21.56 4.62
CA GLY A 206 3.89 -21.78 3.20
C GLY A 206 2.53 -22.41 2.90
N PHE A 207 1.61 -22.41 3.87
CA PHE A 207 0.23 -22.86 3.65
C PHE A 207 -0.68 -21.72 3.23
N GLU A 208 -1.47 -21.96 2.20
CA GLU A 208 -2.62 -21.15 1.83
C GLU A 208 -3.88 -21.72 2.50
N ILE A 209 -4.69 -20.85 3.11
CA ILE A 209 -5.93 -21.25 3.81
C ILE A 209 -7.14 -20.79 3.01
N VAL A 210 -7.89 -21.75 2.47
CA VAL A 210 -9.17 -21.51 1.81
C VAL A 210 -10.30 -21.85 2.78
N SER A 211 -11.23 -20.92 2.97
CA SER A 211 -12.39 -21.08 3.86
C SER A 211 -13.64 -21.39 3.05
N GLU A 212 -14.14 -22.62 3.16
CA GLU A 212 -15.45 -23.03 2.61
C GLU A 212 -16.50 -23.04 3.72
N ASN A 213 -17.79 -23.20 3.40
CA ASN A 213 -18.89 -23.09 4.36
C ASN A 213 -18.58 -23.74 5.72
N ASN A 214 -18.34 -25.07 5.73
CA ASN A 214 -18.14 -25.85 6.94
C ASN A 214 -16.70 -26.38 7.16
N HIS A 215 -15.80 -26.15 6.20
CA HIS A 215 -14.45 -26.72 6.21
C HIS A 215 -13.38 -25.67 5.88
N TYR A 216 -12.19 -25.81 6.46
CA TYR A 216 -10.97 -25.18 5.98
C TYR A 216 -10.22 -26.14 5.05
N LYS A 217 -9.58 -25.58 4.04
CA LYS A 217 -8.61 -26.27 3.19
C LYS A 217 -7.25 -25.60 3.35
N LEU A 218 -6.23 -26.39 3.60
CA LEU A 218 -4.83 -25.97 3.58
C LEU A 218 -4.18 -26.48 2.30
N ILE A 219 -3.54 -25.60 1.54
CA ILE A 219 -2.80 -25.93 0.32
C ILE A 219 -1.34 -25.57 0.57
N PHE A 220 -0.43 -26.53 0.48
CA PHE A 220 1.00 -26.29 0.69
C PHE A 220 1.65 -25.74 -0.60
N GLN A 221 2.40 -24.64 -0.47
CA GLN A 221 3.22 -24.06 -1.55
C GLN A 221 2.48 -23.81 -2.88
N LYS A 222 1.17 -23.55 -2.80
CA LYS A 222 0.26 -23.33 -3.93
C LYS A 222 0.14 -24.51 -4.91
N ASP A 223 0.43 -25.72 -4.45
CA ASP A 223 0.25 -26.93 -5.22
C ASP A 223 -0.94 -27.74 -4.68
N ASN A 224 -2.00 -27.82 -5.50
CA ASN A 224 -3.26 -28.47 -5.13
C ASN A 224 -3.14 -29.97 -4.89
N ARG A 225 -2.04 -30.62 -5.29
CA ARG A 225 -1.76 -32.02 -4.92
C ARG A 225 -1.62 -32.20 -3.41
N TYR A 226 -1.20 -31.14 -2.73
CA TYR A 226 -0.86 -31.13 -1.31
C TYR A 226 -1.90 -30.37 -0.50
N MET A 227 -3.16 -30.81 -0.63
CA MET A 227 -4.32 -30.21 0.02
C MET A 227 -4.85 -31.07 1.17
N VAL A 228 -5.10 -30.44 2.33
CA VAL A 228 -5.76 -31.07 3.48
C VAL A 228 -7.02 -30.29 3.86
N ALA A 229 -8.17 -30.97 3.95
CA ALA A 229 -9.43 -30.38 4.37
C ALA A 229 -9.82 -30.85 5.79
N PHE A 230 -10.31 -29.95 6.64
CA PHE A 230 -10.84 -30.27 7.97
C PHE A 230 -11.98 -29.34 8.37
N ALA A 231 -12.84 -29.80 9.29
CA ALA A 231 -14.00 -29.03 9.74
C ALA A 231 -13.59 -27.76 10.51
N LYS A 232 -14.39 -26.69 10.39
CA LYS A 232 -14.14 -25.44 11.13
C LYS A 232 -14.30 -25.61 12.64
N THR A 233 -15.29 -26.39 13.04
CA THR A 233 -15.60 -26.67 14.43
C THR A 233 -15.35 -28.14 14.72
N THR A 234 -14.44 -28.43 15.64
CA THR A 234 -14.13 -29.80 16.06
C THR A 234 -14.43 -29.94 17.54
N SER A 235 -15.39 -30.80 17.90
CA SER A 235 -15.69 -31.12 19.30
C SER A 235 -14.72 -32.14 19.90
N ASP A 236 -13.87 -32.75 19.07
CA ASP A 236 -12.87 -33.73 19.49
C ASP A 236 -11.56 -33.05 19.89
N TRP A 237 -11.11 -33.31 21.11
CA TRP A 237 -9.83 -32.83 21.63
C TRP A 237 -8.62 -33.41 20.86
N ARG A 238 -8.81 -34.49 20.10
CA ARG A 238 -7.78 -35.08 19.24
C ARG A 238 -7.73 -34.48 17.83
N ALA A 239 -8.67 -33.59 17.49
CA ALA A 239 -8.79 -33.08 16.12
C ALA A 239 -7.51 -32.41 15.61
N GLY A 240 -6.84 -31.59 16.45
CA GLY A 240 -5.56 -30.99 16.12
C GLY A 240 -4.48 -32.01 15.78
N ARG A 241 -4.37 -33.09 16.57
CA ARG A 241 -3.40 -34.18 16.30
C ARG A 241 -3.70 -34.92 15.00
N ASN A 242 -4.98 -35.14 14.71
CA ASN A 242 -5.40 -35.78 13.47
C ASN A 242 -5.05 -34.91 12.26
N ILE A 243 -5.32 -33.60 12.33
CA ILE A 243 -4.96 -32.64 11.27
C ILE A 243 -3.46 -32.68 10.99
N VAL A 244 -2.62 -32.61 12.03
CA VAL A 244 -1.16 -32.70 11.86
C VAL A 244 -0.74 -34.04 11.29
N GLY A 245 -1.39 -35.15 11.68
CA GLY A 245 -1.16 -36.47 11.09
C GLY A 245 -1.47 -36.51 9.60
N HIS A 246 -2.60 -35.93 9.18
CA HIS A 246 -2.95 -35.81 7.76
C HIS A 246 -1.96 -34.96 6.98
N ILE A 247 -1.57 -33.81 7.52
CA ILE A 247 -0.58 -32.92 6.88
C ILE A 247 0.78 -33.62 6.80
N SER A 248 1.23 -34.25 7.88
CA SER A 248 2.51 -34.96 7.90
C SER A 248 2.53 -36.09 6.90
N ASN A 249 1.51 -36.95 6.87
CA ASN A 249 1.48 -38.07 5.92
C ASN A 249 1.42 -37.63 4.44
N LEU A 250 0.90 -36.44 4.17
CA LEU A 250 0.78 -35.92 2.80
C LEU A 250 2.04 -35.20 2.32
N LEU A 251 2.74 -34.50 3.22
CA LEU A 251 3.84 -33.59 2.90
C LEU A 251 5.22 -34.10 3.33
N LEU A 252 5.26 -34.85 4.43
CA LEU A 252 6.44 -35.23 5.17
C LEU A 252 6.52 -36.76 5.18
#